data_AF-A0A199UAD8-F1
#
_entry.id   AF-A0A199UAD8-F1
#
_cell.length_a   1.000
_cell.length_b   1.000
_cell.length_c   1.000
_cell.angle_alpha   90.00
_cell.angle_beta   90.00
_cell.angle_gamma   90.00
#
_symmetry.space_group_name_H-M   'P 1'
#
loop_
_entity.id
_entity.type
_entity.pdbx_description
1 polymer ?
#
loop_
_entity_poly.entity_id
_entity_poly.type
_entity_poly.pdbx_seq_one_letter_code
_entity_poly.pdbx_strand_id
1 'polypeptide(L)'
;MKSSPPRQHHCKSSNFFSLNQQFHSLFSSFMSLSSMDRRCKPAGEIHVIVGPMFAGKTTALLRRIKSESNSGRNVAMIKSSKDTRYANDSLVTHDGLKFPCWALPDLSSFQHKLGDDVYLKLT
;
A
#
# COMPACT_ATOMS: atom_id res chain seq x y z
N MET A 1 45.16 -34.25 36.96
CA MET A 1 44.05 -35.23 36.94
C MET A 1 43.66 -35.47 35.49
N LYS A 2 43.82 -36.73 35.04
CA LYS A 2 43.15 -37.49 33.96
C LYS A 2 42.65 -36.69 32.73
N SER A 3 42.94 -36.99 31.47
CA SER A 3 43.69 -38.04 30.78
C SER A 3 43.60 -37.70 29.28
N SER A 4 44.73 -37.56 28.58
CA SER A 4 44.82 -37.62 27.10
C SER A 4 44.97 -39.09 26.67
N PRO A 5 45.10 -39.48 25.38
CA PRO A 5 44.53 -39.08 24.07
C PRO A 5 43.99 -40.39 23.37
N PRO A 6 44.11 -40.74 22.06
CA PRO A 6 44.43 -40.04 20.80
C PRO A 6 43.62 -40.45 19.52
N ARG A 7 43.89 -39.73 18.41
CA ARG A 7 44.10 -40.20 17.00
C ARG A 7 42.98 -40.86 16.14
N GLN A 8 42.76 -40.21 14.98
CA GLN A 8 43.06 -40.68 13.60
C GLN A 8 41.94 -41.07 12.58
N HIS A 9 42.08 -40.42 11.41
CA HIS A 9 42.01 -40.86 10.00
C HIS A 9 40.70 -41.29 9.29
N HIS A 10 40.56 -40.74 8.07
CA HIS A 10 40.04 -41.29 6.79
C HIS A 10 39.33 -42.67 6.82
N CYS A 11 38.25 -42.95 6.08
CA CYS A 11 38.11 -42.89 4.62
C CYS A 11 36.66 -43.23 4.20
N LYS A 12 36.42 -43.14 2.89
CA LYS A 12 35.21 -43.22 2.06
C LYS A 12 34.37 -44.51 2.11
N SER A 13 33.25 -44.44 1.38
CA SER A 13 32.45 -45.53 0.77
C SER A 13 31.24 -45.97 1.63
N SER A 14 30.05 -46.26 1.13
CA SER A 14 29.51 -46.47 -0.21
C SER A 14 27.98 -46.47 -0.11
N ASN A 15 27.32 -46.15 -1.22
CA ASN A 15 25.89 -46.37 -1.42
C ASN A 15 25.45 -47.80 -1.05
N PHE A 16 24.39 -47.92 -0.25
CA PHE A 16 23.63 -49.17 -0.13
C PHE A 16 22.15 -48.84 0.14
N PHE A 17 21.32 -49.07 -0.89
CA PHE A 17 19.84 -49.20 -0.88
C PHE A 17 19.04 -47.91 -0.60
N SER A 18 18.66 -47.15 -1.63
CA SER A 18 17.51 -47.37 -2.54
C SER A 18 16.15 -47.21 -1.85
N LEU A 19 15.29 -46.42 -2.50
CA LEU A 19 13.84 -46.31 -2.29
C LEU A 19 13.29 -45.27 -1.29
N ASN A 20 13.76 -44.01 -1.26
CA ASN A 20 12.91 -42.91 -0.75
C ASN A 20 13.31 -41.46 -1.10
N GLN A 21 13.72 -41.18 -2.35
CA GLN A 21 13.96 -39.78 -2.74
C GLN A 21 13.58 -39.41 -4.17
N GLN A 22 12.67 -40.17 -4.80
CA GLN A 22 12.05 -39.78 -6.07
C GLN A 22 10.86 -38.81 -5.89
N PHE A 23 10.46 -38.50 -4.66
CA PHE A 23 9.32 -37.60 -4.40
C PHE A 23 9.68 -36.11 -4.36
N HIS A 24 10.96 -35.72 -4.31
CA HIS A 24 11.33 -34.32 -4.04
C HIS A 24 11.84 -33.52 -5.25
N SER A 25 12.19 -34.12 -6.39
CA SER A 25 12.66 -33.36 -7.57
C SER A 25 11.60 -33.12 -8.65
N LEU A 26 10.55 -33.94 -8.73
CA LEU A 26 9.44 -33.73 -9.67
C LEU A 26 8.49 -32.59 -9.24
N PHE A 27 8.42 -32.30 -7.94
CA PHE A 27 7.61 -31.19 -7.44
C PHE A 27 8.22 -29.82 -7.78
N SER A 28 9.55 -29.75 -7.97
CA SER A 28 10.26 -28.51 -8.28
C SER A 28 10.14 -28.08 -9.76
N SER A 29 9.91 -29.02 -10.68
CA SER A 29 9.84 -28.70 -12.12
C SER A 29 8.43 -28.48 -12.65
N PHE A 30 7.38 -28.91 -11.93
CA PHE A 30 5.98 -28.73 -12.39
C PHE A 30 5.39 -27.35 -12.03
N MET A 31 6.00 -26.61 -11.10
CA MET A 31 5.61 -25.24 -10.73
C MET A 31 6.46 -24.17 -11.42
N SER A 32 7.05 -24.49 -12.59
CA SER A 32 7.87 -23.54 -13.36
C SER A 32 7.29 -23.16 -14.72
N LEU A 33 6.02 -23.49 -15.02
CA LEU A 33 5.44 -23.15 -16.32
C LEU A 33 3.96 -22.74 -16.28
N SER A 34 3.70 -21.58 -15.66
CA SER A 34 2.63 -20.65 -16.06
C SER A 34 3.02 -19.25 -15.57
N SER A 35 3.95 -18.62 -16.27
CA SER A 35 3.65 -17.52 -17.20
C SER A 35 2.93 -16.33 -16.58
N MET A 36 3.71 -15.24 -16.49
CA MET A 36 3.35 -13.84 -16.23
C MET A 36 2.95 -13.50 -14.79
N ASP A 37 3.97 -13.26 -13.96
CA ASP A 37 3.93 -12.16 -13.00
C ASP A 37 3.69 -10.86 -13.79
N ARG A 38 2.43 -10.57 -14.10
CA ARG A 38 2.05 -9.17 -14.17
C ARG A 38 2.30 -8.67 -12.77
N ARG A 39 3.27 -7.78 -12.58
CA ARG A 39 3.25 -6.86 -11.44
C ARG A 39 1.92 -6.12 -11.50
N CYS A 40 0.89 -6.72 -10.93
CA CYS A 40 -0.46 -6.20 -10.91
C CYS A 40 -0.39 -5.05 -9.92
N LYS A 41 -0.22 -3.84 -10.45
CA LYS A 41 -0.38 -2.64 -9.63
C LYS A 41 -1.70 -2.79 -8.88
N PRO A 42 -1.74 -2.57 -7.56
CA PRO A 42 -2.98 -2.69 -6.82
C PRO A 42 -4.05 -1.84 -7.52
N ALA A 43 -5.23 -2.42 -7.73
CA ALA A 43 -6.33 -1.72 -8.36
C ALA A 43 -6.71 -0.49 -7.52
N GLY A 44 -7.21 0.57 -8.18
CA GLY A 44 -7.74 1.73 -7.48
C GLY A 44 -9.00 1.38 -6.71
N GLU A 45 -9.23 2.06 -5.58
CA GLU A 45 -10.40 1.86 -4.72
C GLU A 45 -11.18 3.17 -4.55
N ILE A 46 -12.51 3.06 -4.40
CA ILE A 46 -13.39 4.20 -4.10
C ILE A 46 -14.06 3.95 -2.76
N HIS A 47 -13.82 4.86 -1.80
CA HIS A 47 -14.40 4.82 -0.46
C HIS A 47 -15.40 5.97 -0.33
N VAL A 48 -16.66 5.66 0.01
CA VAL A 48 -17.73 6.66 0.13
C VAL A 48 -18.16 6.77 1.59
N ILE A 49 -18.14 7.98 2.14
CA ILE A 49 -18.60 8.28 3.50
C ILE A 49 -19.92 9.05 3.39
N VAL A 50 -21.03 8.42 3.75
CA VAL A 50 -22.39 8.99 3.65
C VAL A 50 -23.03 9.16 5.03
N GLY A 51 -24.03 10.05 5.12
CA GLY A 51 -24.78 10.33 6.34
C GLY A 51 -25.39 11.73 6.37
N PRO A 52 -26.29 12.04 7.33
CA PRO A 52 -26.91 13.35 7.43
C PRO A 52 -25.88 14.45 7.74
N MET A 53 -26.28 15.72 7.56
CA MET A 53 -25.45 16.84 8.04
C MET A 53 -25.13 16.63 9.53
N PHE A 54 -23.91 16.99 9.94
CA PHE A 54 -23.40 16.84 11.32
C PHE A 54 -23.08 15.41 11.79
N ALA A 55 -23.25 14.38 10.97
CA ALA A 55 -22.79 13.01 11.29
C ALA A 55 -21.25 12.82 11.31
N GLY A 56 -20.47 13.89 11.31
CA GLY A 56 -19.00 13.80 11.35
C GLY A 56 -18.32 13.34 10.07
N LYS A 57 -18.99 13.41 8.90
CA LYS A 57 -18.42 12.97 7.61
C LYS A 57 -17.05 13.58 7.29
N THR A 58 -16.93 14.90 7.41
CA THR A 58 -15.67 15.62 7.19
C THR A 58 -14.59 15.15 8.17
N THR A 59 -14.95 14.91 9.43
CA THR A 59 -14.04 14.38 10.45
C THR A 59 -13.54 12.99 10.09
N ALA A 60 -14.41 12.09 9.62
CA ALA A 60 -14.01 10.75 9.17
C ALA A 60 -13.10 10.79 7.94
N LEU A 61 -13.41 11.64 6.96
CA LEU A 61 -12.57 11.85 5.77
C LEU A 61 -11.16 12.32 6.16
N LEU A 62 -11.08 13.30 7.06
CA LEU A 62 -9.80 13.84 7.53
C LEU A 62 -8.98 12.82 8.32
N ARG A 63 -9.62 11.97 9.11
CA ARG A 63 -8.94 10.85 9.80
C ARG A 63 -8.32 9.89 8.79
N ARG A 64 -9.03 9.54 7.71
CA ARG A 64 -8.50 8.69 6.64
C ARG A 64 -7.31 9.37 5.95
N ILE A 65 -7.46 10.62 5.55
CA ILE A 65 -6.39 11.41 4.90
C ILE A 65 -5.13 11.47 5.76
N LYS A 66 -5.25 11.75 7.07
CA LYS A 66 -4.12 11.73 7.99
C LYS A 66 -3.44 10.36 8.06
N SER A 67 -4.21 9.29 8.10
CA SER A 67 -3.65 7.92 8.10
C SER A 67 -2.86 7.62 6.83
N GLU A 68 -3.38 7.99 5.66
CA GLU A 68 -2.70 7.78 4.38
C GLU A 68 -1.45 8.65 4.25
N SER A 69 -1.53 9.91 4.68
CA SER A 69 -0.38 10.82 4.72
C SER A 69 0.72 10.32 5.66
N ASN A 70 0.35 9.81 6.85
CA ASN A 70 1.29 9.21 7.79
C ASN A 70 1.91 7.90 7.24
N SER A 71 1.22 7.24 6.31
CA SER A 71 1.73 6.06 5.60
C SER A 71 2.66 6.43 4.44
N GLY A 72 3.01 7.71 4.29
CA GLY A 72 3.93 8.22 3.27
C GLY A 72 3.30 8.40 1.88
N ARG A 73 1.96 8.34 1.77
CA ARG A 73 1.27 8.56 0.50
C ARG A 73 1.04 10.04 0.25
N ASN A 74 1.15 10.47 -1.00
CA ASN A 74 0.77 11.81 -1.40
C ASN A 74 -0.76 11.90 -1.46
N VAL A 75 -1.33 12.89 -0.76
CA VAL A 75 -2.78 13.06 -0.66
C VAL A 75 -3.17 14.45 -1.13
N ALA A 76 -4.17 14.51 -2.01
CA ALA A 76 -4.80 15.75 -2.43
C ALA A 76 -6.22 15.84 -1.85
N MET A 77 -6.56 17.02 -1.32
CA MET A 77 -7.89 17.31 -0.77
C MET A 77 -8.59 18.32 -1.67
N ILE A 78 -9.78 17.97 -2.14
CA ILE A 78 -10.54 18.76 -3.11
C ILE A 78 -11.95 18.96 -2.56
N LYS A 79 -12.51 20.14 -2.81
CA LYS A 79 -13.93 20.38 -2.62
C LYS A 79 -14.50 21.21 -3.78
N SER A 80 -15.82 21.21 -3.90
CA SER A 80 -16.47 22.12 -4.85
C SER A 80 -16.32 23.56 -4.37
N SER A 81 -15.99 24.46 -5.30
CA SER A 81 -15.98 25.91 -5.06
C SER A 81 -17.36 26.47 -4.72
N LYS A 82 -18.43 25.71 -5.04
CA LYS A 82 -19.81 26.06 -4.65
C LYS A 82 -20.07 25.85 -3.15
N ASP A 83 -19.24 25.08 -2.43
CA ASP A 83 -19.37 24.89 -0.98
C ASP A 83 -18.56 25.94 -0.19
N THR A 84 -19.23 27.05 0.12
CA THR A 84 -18.68 28.20 0.85
C THR A 84 -19.20 28.32 2.29
N ARG A 85 -19.99 27.35 2.77
CA ARG A 85 -20.74 27.45 4.04
C ARG A 85 -19.88 27.68 5.28
N TYR A 86 -18.64 27.19 5.26
CA TYR A 86 -17.72 27.30 6.40
C TYR A 86 -16.38 27.95 6.06
N ALA A 87 -15.90 27.82 4.82
CA ALA A 87 -14.69 28.47 4.32
C ALA A 87 -14.64 28.36 2.80
N ASN A 88 -13.79 29.14 2.12
CA ASN A 88 -13.60 29.05 0.67
C ASN A 88 -12.50 28.06 0.30
N ASP A 89 -11.33 28.14 0.95
CA ASP A 89 -10.14 27.34 0.57
C ASP A 89 -9.73 26.30 1.64
N SER A 90 -10.65 25.97 2.54
CA SER A 90 -10.42 24.91 3.54
C SER A 90 -11.66 24.08 3.82
N LEU A 91 -11.43 22.85 4.30
CA LEU A 91 -12.41 22.03 4.97
C LEU A 91 -12.37 22.34 6.46
N VAL A 92 -13.53 22.71 7.00
CA VAL A 92 -13.71 23.02 8.42
C VAL A 92 -14.55 21.92 9.05
N THR A 93 -14.05 21.30 10.11
CA THR A 93 -14.88 20.42 10.95
C THR A 93 -15.65 21.24 11.97
N HIS A 94 -16.72 20.67 12.51
CA HIS A 94 -17.46 21.29 13.61
C HIS A 94 -16.59 21.53 14.85
N ASP A 95 -15.55 20.71 15.03
CA ASP A 95 -14.57 20.84 16.11
C ASP A 95 -13.55 21.98 15.88
N GLY A 96 -13.76 22.81 14.86
CA GLY A 96 -12.94 23.99 14.56
C GLY A 96 -11.63 23.69 13.82
N LEU A 97 -11.36 22.44 13.45
CA LEU A 97 -10.17 22.09 12.70
C LEU A 97 -10.30 22.54 11.25
N LYS A 98 -9.27 23.22 10.74
CA LYS A 98 -9.19 23.67 9.35
C LYS A 98 -8.11 22.91 8.60
N PHE A 99 -8.45 22.43 7.41
CA PHE A 99 -7.51 21.77 6.52
C PHE A 99 -7.50 22.45 5.16
N PRO A 100 -6.33 22.85 4.64
CA PRO A 100 -6.24 23.47 3.33
C PRO A 100 -6.73 22.49 2.25
N CYS A 101 -7.52 22.99 1.30
CA CYS A 101 -8.06 22.18 0.22
C CYS A 101 -8.18 22.97 -1.07
N TRP A 102 -8.15 22.27 -2.20
CA TRP A 102 -8.36 22.86 -3.51
C TRP A 102 -9.85 23.03 -3.78
N ALA A 103 -10.32 24.29 -3.78
CA ALA A 103 -11.66 24.63 -4.25
C ALA A 103 -11.70 24.66 -5.78
N LEU A 104 -12.57 23.84 -6.38
CA LEU A 104 -12.72 23.71 -7.83
C LEU A 104 -14.18 23.81 -8.27
N PRO A 105 -14.48 24.46 -9.41
CA PRO A 105 -15.83 24.40 -9.99
C PRO A 105 -16.19 22.97 -10.42
N ASP A 106 -15.25 22.27 -11.05
CA ASP A 106 -15.43 20.94 -11.63
C ASP A 106 -14.17 20.08 -11.46
N LEU A 107 -14.33 18.75 -11.32
CA LEU A 107 -13.21 17.82 -11.14
C LEU A 107 -12.28 17.76 -12.35
N SER A 108 -12.79 17.98 -13.56
CA SER A 108 -11.98 18.00 -14.80
C SER A 108 -10.91 19.10 -14.79
N SER A 109 -11.14 20.18 -14.04
CA SER A 109 -10.18 21.29 -13.92
C SER A 109 -9.03 21.00 -12.95
N PHE A 110 -9.08 19.88 -12.22
CA PHE A 110 -8.11 19.56 -11.17
C PHE A 110 -6.68 19.41 -11.72
N GLN A 111 -6.51 18.68 -12.82
CA GLN A 111 -5.20 18.45 -13.43
C GLN A 111 -4.54 19.78 -13.82
N HIS A 112 -5.27 20.64 -14.52
CA HIS A 112 -4.78 21.95 -14.94
C HIS A 112 -4.44 22.89 -13.78
N LYS A 113 -5.21 22.85 -12.68
CA LYS A 113 -4.98 23.73 -11.51
C LYS A 113 -3.81 23.28 -10.65
N LEU A 114 -3.55 21.97 -10.58
CA LEU A 114 -2.45 21.41 -9.79
C LEU A 114 -1.10 21.56 -10.50
N GLY A 115 -1.11 21.55 -11.83
CA GLY A 115 0.09 21.48 -12.67
C GLY A 115 0.54 20.03 -12.89
N ASP A 116 0.99 19.73 -14.11
CA ASP A 116 1.28 18.36 -14.55
C ASP A 116 2.35 17.68 -13.68
N ASP A 117 3.37 18.41 -13.25
CA ASP A 117 4.49 17.90 -12.44
C ASP A 117 4.06 17.46 -11.03
N VAL A 118 3.06 18.15 -10.46
CA VAL A 118 2.53 17.83 -9.12
C VAL A 118 1.49 16.71 -9.23
N TYR A 119 0.71 16.70 -10.31
CA TYR A 119 -0.26 15.64 -10.58
C TYR A 119 0.42 14.28 -10.79
N LEU A 120 1.52 14.24 -11.54
CA LEU A 120 2.29 13.01 -11.75
C LEU A 120 2.85 12.42 -10.44
N LYS A 121 3.13 13.25 -9.43
CA LYS A 121 3.57 12.78 -8.10
C LYS A 121 2.45 12.14 -7.29
N LEU A 122 1.18 12.31 -7.67
CA LEU A 122 0.03 11.70 -7.01
C LEU A 122 -0.32 10.30 -7.57
N THR A 123 0.18 9.94 -8.75
CA THR A 123 -0.09 8.67 -9.47
C THR A 123 1.12 7.76 -9.54
#